data_AF-A0A4Q3RPZ5-F1
#
_entry.id   AF-A0A4Q3RPZ5-F1
#
_cell.length_a   1.000
_cell.length_b   1.000
_cell.length_c   1.000
_cell.angle_alpha   90.00
_cell.angle_beta   90.00
_cell.angle_gamma   90.00
#
_symmetry.space_group_name_H-M   'P 1'
#
loop_
_entity.id
_entity.type
_entity.pdbx_description
1 polymer ?
#
loop_
_entity_poly.entity_id
_entity_poly.type
_entity_poly.pdbx_seq_one_letter_code
_entity_poly.pdbx_strand_id
1 'polypeptide(L)'
;MNVQKKLAIGYLKNKLTLLTLINKRRGGQEAFRLFCTPLVKYKGREAEVFKNGKPLSFQLNNNNVRGYECNPGGDKTILLLHGFSSSCHKFDKYAIALIEKNYRVLAFDAPAHGFSDGTTVNALEYSQMIQKVVELYGPVDAFMGHSFGGIGASLALENIAHSQKTKLVLIAPATETSSAVEGALKFLNVKNPKVRQALDEHIYMVGNQPTDWYSIRRAIKNISASVLW
;
A
#
# COMPACT_ATOMS: atom_id res chain seq x y z
N MET A 1 -15.23 -3.33 22.52
CA MET A 1 -15.55 -3.68 21.11
C MET A 1 -17.05 -3.94 21.01
N ASN A 2 -17.78 -3.23 20.13
CA ASN A 2 -19.24 -3.34 19.98
C ASN A 2 -19.65 -4.77 19.54
N VAL A 3 -20.82 -5.25 20.00
CA VAL A 3 -21.39 -6.58 19.74
C VAL A 3 -21.43 -6.89 18.23
N GLN A 4 -21.82 -5.92 17.40
CA GLN A 4 -21.85 -6.09 15.94
C GLN A 4 -20.46 -6.46 15.37
N LYS A 5 -19.39 -5.84 15.87
CA LYS A 5 -18.02 -6.14 15.43
C LYS A 5 -17.56 -7.53 15.89
N LYS A 6 -17.97 -7.98 17.08
CA LYS A 6 -17.71 -9.36 17.54
C LYS A 6 -18.39 -10.39 16.65
N LEU A 7 -19.65 -10.16 16.28
CA LEU A 7 -20.41 -11.03 15.39
C LEU A 7 -19.79 -11.09 13.99
N ALA A 8 -19.40 -9.93 13.42
CA ALA A 8 -18.74 -9.87 12.12
C ALA A 8 -17.40 -10.62 12.11
N ILE A 9 -16.57 -10.45 13.14
CA ILE A 9 -15.31 -11.19 13.29
C ILE A 9 -15.57 -12.69 13.41
N GLY A 10 -16.54 -13.10 14.23
CA GLY A 10 -16.93 -14.51 14.38
C GLY A 10 -17.38 -15.13 13.06
N TYR A 11 -18.20 -14.41 12.28
CA TYR A 11 -18.64 -14.83 10.95
C TYR A 11 -17.45 -15.00 9.99
N LEU A 12 -16.58 -13.99 9.87
CA LEU A 12 -15.41 -14.05 8.98
C LEU A 12 -14.48 -15.20 9.34
N LYS A 13 -14.19 -15.37 10.64
CA LYS A 13 -13.39 -16.48 11.16
C LYS A 13 -13.97 -17.84 10.74
N ASN A 14 -15.26 -18.06 11.00
CA ASN A 14 -15.92 -19.33 10.72
C ASN A 14 -16.01 -19.59 9.22
N LYS A 15 -16.35 -18.57 8.43
CA LYS A 15 -16.37 -18.62 6.96
C LYS A 15 -15.01 -19.04 6.41
N LEU A 16 -13.93 -18.35 6.80
CA LEU A 16 -12.58 -18.67 6.33
C LEU A 16 -12.16 -20.08 6.71
N THR A 17 -12.44 -20.50 7.96
CA THR A 17 -12.07 -21.82 8.45
C THR A 17 -12.81 -22.92 7.69
N LEU A 18 -14.14 -22.82 7.59
CA LEU A 18 -14.96 -23.83 6.91
C LEU A 18 -14.63 -23.90 5.42
N LEU A 19 -14.52 -22.75 4.75
CA LEU A 19 -14.18 -22.71 3.33
C LEU A 19 -12.82 -23.35 3.07
N THR A 20 -11.82 -23.09 3.92
CA THR A 20 -10.49 -23.70 3.79
C THR A 20 -10.52 -25.21 4.02
N LEU A 21 -11.35 -25.70 4.94
CA LEU A 21 -11.48 -27.14 5.20
C LEU A 21 -12.16 -27.88 4.03
N ILE A 22 -13.15 -27.26 3.39
CA ILE A 22 -13.87 -27.85 2.25
C ILE A 22 -13.05 -27.72 0.96
N ASN A 23 -12.46 -26.54 0.73
CA ASN A 23 -11.69 -26.24 -0.48
C ASN A 23 -10.55 -25.27 -0.14
N LYS A 24 -9.36 -25.83 0.09
CA LYS A 24 -8.16 -25.09 0.48
C LYS A 24 -7.88 -23.91 -0.45
N ARG A 25 -7.97 -24.10 -1.77
CA ARG A 25 -7.69 -23.06 -2.78
C ARG A 25 -8.65 -21.87 -2.64
N ARG A 26 -9.96 -22.13 -2.52
CA ARG A 26 -10.96 -21.08 -2.31
C ARG A 26 -10.82 -20.41 -0.95
N GLY A 27 -10.45 -21.17 0.08
CA GLY A 27 -10.13 -20.64 1.42
C GLY A 27 -8.98 -19.65 1.38
N GLY A 28 -7.89 -20.00 0.70
CA GLY A 28 -6.74 -19.13 0.47
C GLY A 28 -7.08 -17.87 -0.31
N GLN A 29 -7.86 -18.01 -1.40
CA GLN A 29 -8.33 -16.88 -2.20
C GLN A 29 -9.18 -15.90 -1.38
N GLU A 30 -10.12 -16.39 -0.57
CA GLU A 30 -10.96 -15.53 0.27
C GLU A 30 -10.17 -14.89 1.42
N ALA A 31 -9.23 -15.63 2.02
CA ALA A 31 -8.32 -15.08 3.03
C ALA A 31 -7.47 -13.95 2.44
N PHE A 32 -6.93 -14.14 1.24
CA PHE A 32 -6.15 -13.15 0.53
C PHE A 32 -6.99 -11.93 0.17
N ARG A 33 -8.18 -12.14 -0.43
CA ARG A 33 -9.11 -11.06 -0.75
C ARG A 33 -9.43 -10.22 0.48
N LEU A 34 -9.75 -10.84 1.61
CA LEU A 34 -10.04 -10.13 2.86
C LEU A 34 -8.82 -9.34 3.37
N PHE A 35 -7.63 -9.95 3.34
CA PHE A 35 -6.37 -9.29 3.73
C PHE A 35 -6.08 -8.06 2.87
N CYS A 36 -6.39 -8.12 1.57
CA CYS A 36 -6.18 -7.04 0.61
C CYS A 36 -7.34 -6.04 0.53
N THR A 37 -8.42 -6.20 1.31
CA THR A 37 -9.58 -5.29 1.27
C THR A 37 -9.45 -4.17 2.34
N PRO A 38 -9.41 -2.89 1.96
CA PRO A 38 -9.50 -1.79 2.92
C PRO A 38 -10.93 -1.61 3.42
N LEU A 39 -11.33 -2.39 4.43
CA LEU A 39 -12.70 -2.42 4.97
C LEU A 39 -13.15 -1.07 5.56
N VAL A 40 -12.21 -0.29 6.08
CA VAL A 40 -12.46 1.10 6.49
C VAL A 40 -11.91 1.98 5.38
N LYS A 41 -12.82 2.62 4.63
CA LYS A 41 -12.43 3.64 3.65
C LYS A 41 -12.26 4.98 4.34
N TYR A 42 -11.28 5.76 3.89
CA TYR A 42 -11.13 7.14 4.29
C TYR A 42 -12.42 7.92 3.94
N LYS A 43 -12.97 8.61 4.93
CA LYS A 43 -14.14 9.51 4.79
C LYS A 43 -13.81 10.95 5.19
N GLY A 44 -12.52 11.29 5.21
CA GLY A 44 -12.08 12.61 5.65
C GLY A 44 -12.29 13.66 4.56
N ARG A 45 -12.13 14.93 4.95
CA ARG A 45 -12.22 16.07 4.05
C ARG A 45 -11.04 16.09 3.08
N GLU A 46 -11.31 16.34 1.81
CA GLU A 46 -10.29 16.68 0.83
C GLU A 46 -9.48 17.89 1.29
N ALA A 47 -8.19 17.68 1.55
CA ALA A 47 -7.30 18.76 1.95
C ALA A 47 -7.09 19.79 0.84
N GLU A 48 -7.14 21.07 1.19
CA GLU A 48 -7.12 22.18 0.22
C GLU A 48 -5.82 22.22 -0.62
N VAL A 49 -4.67 21.81 -0.06
CA VAL A 49 -3.41 21.73 -0.81
C VAL A 49 -3.50 20.83 -2.04
N PHE A 50 -4.24 19.72 -1.95
CA PHE A 50 -4.43 18.80 -3.06
C PHE A 50 -5.55 19.27 -3.99
N LYS A 51 -6.63 19.85 -3.45
CA LYS A 51 -7.70 20.46 -4.27
C LYS A 51 -7.20 21.58 -5.17
N ASN A 52 -6.25 22.38 -4.69
CA ASN A 52 -5.60 23.44 -5.45
C ASN A 52 -4.45 22.91 -6.35
N GLY A 53 -4.07 21.65 -6.18
CA GLY A 53 -3.10 20.98 -7.04
C GLY A 53 -3.72 20.58 -8.38
N LYS A 54 -2.87 20.29 -9.35
CA LYS A 54 -3.29 19.75 -10.65
C LYS A 54 -3.73 18.29 -10.47
N PRO A 55 -4.97 17.92 -10.80
CA PRO A 55 -5.42 16.54 -10.73
C PRO A 55 -4.69 15.68 -11.76
N LEU A 56 -4.28 14.49 -11.34
CA LEU A 56 -3.63 13.47 -12.16
C LEU A 56 -4.42 12.17 -12.10
N SER A 57 -4.39 11.40 -13.18
CA SER A 57 -4.98 10.06 -13.20
C SER A 57 -4.40 9.18 -14.29
N PHE A 58 -4.44 7.86 -14.07
CA PHE A 58 -4.03 6.86 -15.04
C PHE A 58 -4.70 5.51 -14.78
N GLN A 59 -4.73 4.65 -15.79
CA GLN A 59 -5.25 3.28 -15.67
C GLN A 59 -4.18 2.31 -15.15
N LEU A 60 -4.57 1.49 -14.17
CA LEU A 60 -3.78 0.38 -13.63
C LEU A 60 -4.70 -0.81 -13.33
N ASN A 61 -4.48 -1.94 -14.00
CA ASN A 61 -5.26 -3.18 -13.81
C ASN A 61 -6.79 -2.93 -13.86
N ASN A 62 -7.25 -2.15 -14.85
CA ASN A 62 -8.64 -1.73 -15.04
C ASN A 62 -9.23 -0.80 -13.95
N ASN A 63 -8.40 -0.28 -13.05
CA ASN A 63 -8.80 0.74 -12.08
C ASN A 63 -8.21 2.09 -12.49
N ASN A 64 -9.02 3.15 -12.40
CA ASN A 64 -8.49 4.50 -12.49
C ASN A 64 -7.83 4.89 -11.16
N VAL A 65 -6.51 5.10 -11.19
CA VAL A 65 -5.74 5.63 -10.07
C VAL A 65 -5.75 7.15 -10.15
N ARG A 66 -6.07 7.82 -9.05
CA ARG A 66 -6.22 9.27 -8.95
C ARG A 66 -5.21 9.86 -7.97
N GLY A 67 -4.75 11.06 -8.27
CA GLY A 67 -3.81 11.79 -7.44
C GLY A 67 -3.68 13.24 -7.85
N TYR A 68 -2.66 13.89 -7.31
CA TYR A 68 -2.46 15.32 -7.43
C TYR A 68 -0.98 15.64 -7.59
N GLU A 69 -0.72 16.68 -8.38
CA GLU A 69 0.57 17.35 -8.52
C GLU A 69 0.46 18.75 -7.93
N CYS A 70 1.24 19.02 -6.90
CA CYS A 70 1.34 20.33 -6.27
C CYS A 70 2.74 20.91 -6.52
N ASN A 71 2.81 22.22 -6.75
CA ASN A 71 4.06 22.93 -7.04
C ASN A 71 4.88 22.33 -8.20
N PRO A 72 4.36 22.27 -9.44
CA PRO A 72 5.01 21.61 -10.57
C PRO A 72 6.40 22.16 -10.95
N GLY A 73 6.75 23.37 -10.49
CA GLY A 73 8.06 24.01 -10.74
C GLY A 73 9.09 23.83 -9.63
N GLY A 74 8.83 22.99 -8.62
CA GLY A 74 9.75 22.77 -7.51
C GLY A 74 11.08 22.13 -7.93
N ASP A 75 12.15 22.42 -7.19
CA ASP A 75 13.53 22.01 -7.49
C ASP A 75 13.75 20.49 -7.43
N LYS A 76 12.95 19.80 -6.62
CA LYS A 76 12.99 18.36 -6.40
C LYS A 76 11.60 17.79 -6.33
N THR A 77 11.43 16.58 -6.86
CA THR A 77 10.14 15.87 -6.83
C THR A 77 10.10 14.88 -5.67
N ILE A 78 9.05 14.93 -4.85
CA ILE A 78 8.76 13.94 -3.82
C ILE A 78 7.41 13.27 -4.05
N LEU A 79 7.40 11.94 -3.94
CA LEU A 79 6.19 11.12 -3.99
C LEU A 79 5.74 10.70 -2.58
N LEU A 80 4.53 11.12 -2.20
CA LEU A 80 3.90 10.78 -0.92
C LEU A 80 3.04 9.52 -1.06
N LEU A 81 3.26 8.55 -0.18
CA LEU A 81 2.67 7.20 -0.25
C LEU A 81 2.01 6.84 1.08
N HIS A 82 0.68 6.74 1.06
CA HIS A 82 -0.13 6.54 2.25
C HIS A 82 -0.20 5.08 2.72
N GLY A 83 -0.64 4.89 3.96
CA GLY A 83 -0.85 3.56 4.55
C GLY A 83 -2.16 2.90 4.11
N PHE A 84 -2.33 1.63 4.47
CA PHE A 84 -3.56 0.88 4.21
C PHE A 84 -4.77 1.52 4.91
N SER A 85 -5.95 1.47 4.29
CA SER A 85 -7.18 2.12 4.76
C SER A 85 -7.05 3.65 4.98
N SER A 86 -6.14 4.31 4.25
CA SER A 86 -5.91 5.76 4.29
C SER A 86 -6.19 6.42 2.93
N SER A 87 -5.70 7.65 2.77
CA SER A 87 -5.70 8.43 1.53
C SER A 87 -4.53 9.42 1.51
N CYS A 88 -4.11 9.85 0.32
CA CYS A 88 -3.13 10.92 0.12
C CYS A 88 -3.50 12.21 0.86
N HIS A 89 -4.80 12.51 1.04
CA HIS A 89 -5.26 13.70 1.78
C HIS A 89 -4.85 13.72 3.27
N LYS A 90 -4.38 12.60 3.83
CA LYS A 90 -3.79 12.57 5.18
C LYS A 90 -2.36 13.13 5.25
N PHE A 91 -1.75 13.42 4.11
CA PHE A 91 -0.40 13.98 4.00
C PHE A 91 -0.39 15.49 3.76
N ASP A 92 -1.53 16.16 3.96
CA ASP A 92 -1.69 17.60 3.73
C ASP A 92 -0.61 18.46 4.38
N LYS A 93 -0.32 18.23 5.67
CA LYS A 93 0.72 18.98 6.40
C LYS A 93 2.12 18.71 5.87
N TYR A 94 2.40 17.48 5.44
CA TYR A 94 3.68 17.15 4.81
C TYR A 94 3.79 17.84 3.46
N ALA A 95 2.76 17.78 2.62
CA ALA A 95 2.73 18.43 1.32
C ALA A 95 2.96 19.94 1.45
N ILE A 96 2.28 20.62 2.38
CA ILE A 96 2.47 22.06 2.64
C ILE A 96 3.93 22.36 3.02
N ALA A 97 4.48 21.64 4.01
CA ALA A 97 5.86 21.87 4.44
C ALA A 97 6.92 21.56 3.36
N LEU A 98 6.62 20.62 2.46
CA LEU A 98 7.50 20.28 1.33
C LEU A 98 7.42 21.35 0.23
N ILE A 99 6.22 21.87 -0.07
CA ILE A 99 6.01 22.97 -1.01
C ILE A 99 6.73 24.23 -0.52
N GLU A 100 6.66 24.56 0.77
CA GLU A 100 7.41 25.67 1.38
C GLU A 100 8.93 25.51 1.23
N LYS A 101 9.41 24.28 1.10
CA LYS A 101 10.81 23.94 0.78
C LYS A 101 11.08 23.81 -0.72
N ASN A 102 10.18 24.32 -1.54
CA ASN A 102 10.21 24.28 -3.00
C ASN A 102 10.26 22.87 -3.61
N TYR A 103 9.65 21.87 -2.98
CA TYR A 103 9.46 20.57 -3.62
C TYR A 103 8.24 20.58 -4.53
N ARG A 104 8.36 19.90 -5.67
CA ARG A 104 7.23 19.37 -6.43
C ARG A 104 6.70 18.14 -5.70
N VAL A 105 5.42 18.15 -5.35
CA VAL A 105 4.79 17.09 -4.57
C VAL A 105 3.83 16.31 -5.44
N LEU A 106 4.08 15.01 -5.57
CA LEU A 106 3.17 14.04 -6.16
C LEU A 106 2.53 13.23 -5.03
N ALA A 107 1.21 13.07 -5.07
CA ALA A 107 0.50 12.25 -4.09
C ALA A 107 -0.69 11.54 -4.75
N PHE A 108 -0.77 10.22 -4.58
CA PHE A 108 -1.80 9.39 -5.21
C PHE A 108 -2.51 8.53 -4.18
N ASP A 109 -3.80 8.30 -4.39
CA ASP A 109 -4.54 7.26 -3.69
C ASP A 109 -4.23 5.90 -4.33
N ALA A 110 -3.83 4.92 -3.53
CA ALA A 110 -3.64 3.55 -3.97
C ALA A 110 -4.92 2.95 -4.56
N PRO A 111 -4.83 1.90 -5.39
CA PRO A 111 -6.02 1.14 -5.78
C PRO A 111 -6.88 0.78 -4.55
N ALA A 112 -8.20 0.86 -4.71
CA ALA A 112 -9.20 0.67 -3.67
C ALA A 112 -9.19 1.68 -2.49
N HIS A 113 -8.38 2.75 -2.56
CA HIS A 113 -8.26 3.77 -1.52
C HIS A 113 -8.71 5.15 -2.01
N GLY A 114 -9.05 6.01 -1.04
CA GLY A 114 -9.49 7.39 -1.28
C GLY A 114 -10.42 7.54 -2.47
N PHE A 115 -9.97 8.28 -3.48
CA PHE A 115 -10.71 8.53 -4.72
C PHE A 115 -10.36 7.57 -5.86
N SER A 116 -9.39 6.67 -5.71
CA SER A 116 -9.05 5.68 -6.74
C SER A 116 -10.06 4.53 -6.80
N ASP A 117 -10.24 3.97 -8.00
CA ASP A 117 -11.13 2.83 -8.21
C ASP A 117 -10.57 1.54 -7.58
N GLY A 118 -11.41 0.53 -7.47
CA GLY A 118 -11.04 -0.81 -7.02
C GLY A 118 -11.63 -1.22 -5.68
N THR A 119 -11.41 -2.50 -5.33
CA THR A 119 -11.94 -3.11 -4.09
C THR A 119 -10.87 -3.77 -3.23
N THR A 120 -9.72 -4.10 -3.82
CA THR A 120 -8.56 -4.67 -3.13
C THR A 120 -7.28 -4.01 -3.60
N VAL A 121 -6.24 -4.10 -2.77
CA VAL A 121 -4.86 -3.82 -3.16
C VAL A 121 -3.90 -4.69 -2.36
N ASN A 122 -2.85 -5.18 -3.01
CA ASN A 122 -1.71 -5.84 -2.38
C ASN A 122 -0.41 -5.06 -2.58
N ALA A 123 0.67 -5.46 -1.90
CA ALA A 123 1.94 -4.73 -1.94
C ALA A 123 2.57 -4.69 -3.35
N LEU A 124 2.36 -5.73 -4.16
CA LEU A 124 2.82 -5.78 -5.55
C LEU A 124 2.04 -4.79 -6.43
N GLU A 125 0.72 -4.72 -6.29
CA GLU A 125 -0.11 -3.73 -7.00
C GLU A 125 0.25 -2.29 -6.61
N TYR A 126 0.54 -2.04 -5.33
CA TYR A 126 1.00 -0.71 -4.91
C TYR A 126 2.40 -0.40 -5.47
N SER A 127 3.31 -1.37 -5.49
CA SER A 127 4.61 -1.23 -6.16
C SER A 127 4.47 -0.89 -7.65
N GLN A 128 3.59 -1.60 -8.37
CA GLN A 128 3.30 -1.33 -9.78
C GLN A 128 2.70 0.07 -10.00
N MET A 129 1.82 0.51 -9.09
CA MET A 129 1.29 1.87 -9.11
C MET A 129 2.41 2.92 -9.00
N ILE A 130 3.36 2.72 -8.08
CA ILE A 130 4.50 3.61 -7.88
C ILE A 130 5.40 3.63 -9.12
N GLN A 131 5.69 2.46 -9.70
CA GLN A 131 6.44 2.36 -10.96
C GLN A 131 5.74 3.16 -12.07
N LYS A 132 4.42 3.03 -12.19
CA LYS A 132 3.64 3.76 -13.20
C LYS A 132 3.61 5.27 -12.96
N VAL A 133 3.57 5.70 -11.70
CA VAL A 133 3.69 7.13 -11.34
C VAL A 133 5.05 7.67 -11.76
N VAL A 134 6.14 6.94 -11.50
CA VAL A 134 7.49 7.37 -11.89
C VAL A 134 7.66 7.40 -13.41
N GLU A 135 7.10 6.41 -14.12
CA GLU A 135 7.07 6.37 -15.58
C GLU A 135 6.37 7.59 -16.18
N LEU A 136 5.19 7.96 -15.66
CA LEU A 136 4.35 9.01 -16.24
C LEU A 136 4.70 10.42 -15.79
N TYR A 137 5.16 10.58 -14.54
CA TYR A 137 5.28 11.88 -13.87
C TYR A 137 6.66 12.13 -13.26
N GLY A 138 7.60 11.20 -13.42
CA GLY A 138 8.97 11.35 -12.96
C GLY A 138 9.76 12.45 -13.70
N PRO A 139 11.03 12.67 -13.32
CA PRO A 139 11.78 11.92 -12.30
C PRO A 139 11.29 12.19 -10.87
N VAL A 140 11.58 11.26 -9.94
CA VAL A 140 11.27 11.39 -8.51
C VAL A 140 12.57 11.31 -7.70
N ASP A 141 12.86 12.36 -6.93
CA ASP A 141 14.06 12.47 -6.10
C ASP A 141 13.90 11.84 -4.72
N ALA A 142 12.67 11.83 -4.21
CA ALA A 142 12.37 11.33 -2.88
C ALA A 142 11.03 10.57 -2.83
N PHE A 143 10.98 9.53 -2.02
CA PHE A 143 9.77 8.77 -1.71
C PHE A 143 9.52 8.88 -0.21
N MET A 144 8.29 9.18 0.21
CA MET A 144 7.89 9.16 1.61
C MET A 144 6.72 8.20 1.80
N GLY A 145 7.00 7.04 2.40
CA GLY A 145 6.04 5.98 2.61
C GLY A 145 5.66 5.81 4.08
N HIS A 146 4.37 5.90 4.38
CA HIS A 146 3.83 5.51 5.69
C HIS A 146 3.30 4.07 5.67
N SER A 147 3.68 3.26 6.65
CA SER A 147 3.13 1.91 6.83
C SER A 147 3.15 1.09 5.52
N PHE A 148 1.99 0.78 4.95
CA PHE A 148 1.85 0.06 3.67
C PHE A 148 2.49 0.78 2.47
N GLY A 149 2.50 2.11 2.44
CA GLY A 149 3.20 2.88 1.42
C GLY A 149 4.72 2.70 1.49
N GLY A 150 5.26 2.41 2.68
CA GLY A 150 6.70 2.15 2.88
C GLY A 150 7.15 0.84 2.24
N ILE A 151 6.37 -0.24 2.40
CA ILE A 151 6.67 -1.52 1.73
C ILE A 151 6.44 -1.42 0.22
N GLY A 152 5.39 -0.73 -0.22
CA GLY A 152 5.17 -0.46 -1.64
C GLY A 152 6.36 0.26 -2.29
N ALA A 153 6.85 1.34 -1.66
CA ALA A 153 8.02 2.09 -2.14
C ALA A 153 9.29 1.25 -2.19
N SER A 154 9.53 0.44 -1.16
CA SER A 154 10.72 -0.40 -1.08
C SER A 154 10.76 -1.45 -2.19
N LEU A 155 9.61 -2.08 -2.48
CA LEU A 155 9.47 -3.04 -3.57
C LEU A 155 9.53 -2.38 -4.95
N ALA A 156 8.99 -1.17 -5.08
CA ALA A 156 9.01 -0.41 -6.33
C ALA A 156 10.43 -0.02 -6.73
N LEU A 157 11.23 0.44 -5.76
CA LEU A 157 12.61 0.87 -6.00
C LEU A 157 13.53 -0.24 -6.52
N GLU A 158 13.22 -1.52 -6.29
CA GLU A 158 13.95 -2.63 -6.91
C GLU A 158 13.80 -2.69 -8.44
N ASN A 159 12.78 -2.01 -8.98
CA ASN A 159 12.42 -2.03 -10.40
C ASN A 159 12.46 -0.64 -11.06
N ILE A 160 12.88 0.40 -10.32
CA ILE A 160 12.95 1.77 -10.80
C ILE A 160 14.41 2.19 -10.81
N ALA A 161 14.86 2.86 -11.87
CA ALA A 161 16.20 3.43 -11.90
C ALA A 161 16.36 4.52 -10.82
N HIS A 162 17.38 4.38 -9.97
CA HIS A 162 17.64 5.31 -8.88
C HIS A 162 19.14 5.33 -8.53
N SER A 163 19.54 6.23 -7.63
CA SER A 163 20.94 6.36 -7.18
C SER A 163 21.02 6.64 -5.68
N GLN A 164 22.24 6.78 -5.16
CA GLN A 164 22.51 7.22 -3.77
C GLN A 164 21.96 8.63 -3.45
N LYS A 165 21.64 9.43 -4.48
CA LYS A 165 20.98 10.73 -4.31
C LYS A 165 19.49 10.59 -4.01
N THR A 166 18.86 9.51 -4.47
CA THR A 166 17.43 9.23 -4.23
C THR A 166 17.19 8.97 -2.75
N LYS A 167 16.15 9.58 -2.17
CA LYS A 167 15.79 9.41 -0.76
C LYS A 167 14.57 8.50 -0.61
N LEU A 168 14.62 7.57 0.35
CA LEU A 168 13.47 6.79 0.79
C LEU A 168 13.21 7.06 2.27
N VAL A 169 12.13 7.77 2.59
CA VAL A 169 11.68 8.06 3.95
C VAL A 169 10.60 7.06 4.34
N LEU A 170 10.83 6.32 5.42
CA LEU A 170 9.93 5.29 5.91
C LEU A 170 9.34 5.70 7.26
N ILE A 171 8.02 5.93 7.31
CA ILE A 171 7.32 6.33 8.53
C ILE A 171 6.49 5.15 9.04
N ALA A 172 6.84 4.59 10.19
CA ALA A 172 6.16 3.44 10.78
C ALA A 172 5.84 2.32 9.75
N PRO A 173 6.84 1.86 8.97
CA PRO A 173 6.57 1.06 7.77
C PRO A 173 6.11 -0.36 8.09
N ALA A 174 5.29 -0.93 7.21
CA ALA A 174 4.91 -2.34 7.25
C ALA A 174 6.11 -3.20 6.81
N THR A 175 7.00 -3.50 7.77
CA THR A 175 8.34 -4.03 7.46
C THR A 175 8.31 -5.43 6.85
N GLU A 176 7.42 -6.30 7.34
CA GLU A 176 7.34 -7.70 6.93
C GLU A 176 5.88 -8.09 6.64
N THR A 177 5.58 -8.61 5.45
CA THR A 177 4.23 -9.08 5.11
C THR A 177 3.81 -10.29 5.92
N SER A 178 4.76 -11.17 6.29
CA SER A 178 4.52 -12.32 7.16
C SER A 178 3.93 -11.91 8.52
N SER A 179 4.49 -10.86 9.13
CA SER A 179 3.99 -10.28 10.38
C SER A 179 2.65 -9.59 10.20
N ALA A 180 2.42 -8.93 9.05
CA ALA A 180 1.13 -8.30 8.74
C ALA A 180 0.02 -9.36 8.60
N VAL A 181 0.30 -10.47 7.90
CA VAL A 181 -0.61 -11.62 7.77
C VAL A 181 -0.90 -12.24 9.14
N GLU A 182 0.11 -12.46 9.97
CA GLU A 182 -0.07 -12.97 11.32
C GLU A 182 -0.95 -12.04 12.17
N GLY A 183 -0.68 -10.74 12.13
CA GLY A 183 -1.48 -9.72 12.81
C GLY A 183 -2.95 -9.73 12.36
N ALA A 184 -3.21 -9.88 11.06
CA ALA A 184 -4.55 -9.97 10.52
C ALA A 184 -5.29 -11.25 10.98
N LEU A 185 -4.64 -12.41 10.93
CA LEU A 185 -5.23 -13.66 11.41
C LEU A 185 -5.50 -13.64 12.92
N LYS A 186 -4.57 -13.05 13.70
CA LYS A 186 -4.74 -12.83 15.13
C LYS A 186 -5.92 -11.90 15.43
N PHE A 187 -6.06 -10.81 14.69
CA PHE A 187 -7.18 -9.89 14.80
C PHE A 187 -8.53 -10.57 14.51
N LEU A 188 -8.57 -11.45 13.51
CA LEU A 188 -9.75 -12.26 13.18
C LEU A 188 -9.95 -13.46 14.11
N ASN A 189 -9.05 -13.70 15.06
CA ASN A 189 -9.04 -14.88 15.94
C ASN A 189 -9.08 -16.21 15.15
N VAL A 190 -8.42 -16.25 13.99
CA VAL A 190 -8.25 -17.45 13.18
C VAL A 190 -7.04 -18.21 13.71
N LYS A 191 -7.30 -19.37 14.32
CA LYS A 191 -6.25 -20.23 14.92
C LYS A 191 -5.89 -21.46 14.07
N ASN A 192 -6.70 -21.75 13.05
CA ASN A 192 -6.49 -22.95 12.23
C ASN A 192 -5.29 -22.72 11.28
N PRO A 193 -4.18 -23.48 11.42
CA PRO A 193 -2.98 -23.28 10.61
C PRO A 193 -3.21 -23.54 9.12
N LYS A 194 -4.24 -24.32 8.76
CA LYS A 194 -4.59 -24.56 7.35
C LYS A 194 -5.02 -23.27 6.63
N VAL A 195 -5.61 -22.30 7.36
CA VAL A 195 -5.97 -21.00 6.77
C VAL A 195 -4.71 -20.20 6.43
N ARG A 196 -3.71 -20.20 7.32
CA ARG A 196 -2.42 -19.57 7.06
C ARG A 196 -1.72 -20.22 5.87
N GLN A 197 -1.64 -21.55 5.83
CA GLN A 197 -1.03 -22.27 4.72
C GLN A 197 -1.74 -21.99 3.38
N ALA A 198 -3.07 -22.00 3.36
CA ALA A 198 -3.84 -21.70 2.16
C ALA A 198 -3.64 -20.26 1.68
N LEU A 199 -3.51 -19.31 2.61
CA LEU A 199 -3.19 -17.91 2.29
C LEU A 199 -1.78 -17.78 1.71
N ASP A 200 -0.77 -18.41 2.33
CA ASP A 200 0.62 -18.37 1.84
C ASP A 200 0.73 -18.99 0.43
N GLU A 201 0.05 -20.11 0.18
CA GLU A 201 -0.05 -20.72 -1.16
C GLU A 201 -0.71 -19.78 -2.17
N HIS A 202 -1.74 -19.03 -1.76
CA HIS A 202 -2.39 -18.06 -2.62
C HIS A 202 -1.51 -16.84 -2.91
N ILE A 203 -0.79 -16.33 -1.91
CA ILE A 203 0.20 -15.25 -2.09
C ILE A 203 1.28 -15.69 -3.09
N TYR A 204 1.78 -16.92 -2.97
CA TYR A 204 2.73 -17.48 -3.91
C TYR A 204 2.14 -17.55 -5.34
N MET A 205 0.90 -18.02 -5.50
CA MET A 205 0.26 -18.05 -6.82
C MET A 205 0.08 -16.66 -7.44
N VAL A 206 -0.18 -15.62 -6.64
CA VAL A 206 -0.44 -14.25 -7.14
C VAL A 206 0.85 -13.55 -7.56
N GLY A 207 1.92 -13.64 -6.78
CA GLY A 207 3.14 -12.87 -7.05
C GLY A 207 4.41 -13.69 -7.25
N ASN A 208 4.28 -15.01 -7.36
CA ASN A 208 5.37 -15.96 -7.62
C ASN A 208 6.55 -15.84 -6.64
N GLN A 209 6.24 -15.45 -5.40
CA GLN A 209 7.19 -15.27 -4.31
C GLN A 209 6.53 -15.66 -2.99
N PRO A 210 7.27 -16.23 -2.03
CA PRO A 210 6.73 -16.56 -0.72
C PRO A 210 6.36 -15.30 0.07
N THR A 211 5.49 -15.43 1.07
CA THR A 211 4.96 -14.30 1.86
C THR A 211 6.06 -13.44 2.51
N ASP A 212 7.15 -14.05 2.94
CA ASP A 212 8.30 -13.39 3.57
C ASP A 212 9.22 -12.66 2.58
N TRP A 213 9.09 -12.90 1.28
CA TRP A 213 9.80 -12.12 0.26
C TRP A 213 9.31 -10.67 0.21
N TYR A 214 8.02 -10.42 0.50
CA TYR A 214 7.47 -9.08 0.58
C TYR A 214 7.89 -8.43 1.90
N SER A 215 9.13 -7.92 1.89
CA SER A 215 9.87 -7.46 3.06
C SER A 215 10.68 -6.23 2.70
N ILE A 216 10.60 -5.20 3.53
CA ILE A 216 11.48 -4.03 3.45
C ILE A 216 12.91 -4.45 3.75
N ARG A 217 13.13 -5.28 4.78
CA ARG A 217 14.46 -5.75 5.18
C ARG A 217 15.18 -6.47 4.04
N ARG A 218 14.44 -7.20 3.20
CA ARG A 218 14.98 -7.79 1.96
C ARG A 218 15.21 -6.71 0.91
N ALA A 219 14.16 -5.95 0.56
CA ALA A 219 14.19 -5.01 -0.56
C ALA A 219 15.30 -3.96 -0.41
N ILE A 220 15.54 -3.43 0.80
CA ILE A 220 16.58 -2.41 1.01
C ILE A 220 18.00 -2.88 0.70
N LYS A 221 18.26 -4.19 0.64
CA LYS A 221 19.56 -4.74 0.23
C LYS A 221 19.78 -4.65 -1.28
N ASN A 222 18.70 -4.46 -2.04
CA ASN A 222 18.68 -4.41 -3.49
C ASN A 222 18.49 -2.99 -4.05
N ILE A 223 18.49 -1.97 -3.18
CA ILE A 223 18.33 -0.58 -3.58
C ILE A 223 19.58 0.22 -3.19
N SER A 224 19.92 1.21 -4.01
CA SER A 224 20.97 2.19 -3.71
C SER A 224 20.43 3.49 -3.10
N ALA A 225 19.13 3.62 -2.87
CA ALA A 225 18.56 4.83 -2.30
C ALA A 225 19.04 5.05 -0.85
N SER A 226 19.24 6.30 -0.45
CA SER A 226 19.54 6.66 0.93
C SER A 226 18.25 6.56 1.76
N VAL A 227 18.20 5.56 2.64
CA VAL A 227 17.04 5.25 3.48
C VAL A 227 17.08 6.06 4.77
N LEU A 228 15.96 6.73 5.09
CA LEU A 228 15.71 7.42 6.36
C LEU A 228 14.59 6.68 7.08
N TRP A 229 14.87 6.23 8.31
CA TRP A 229 13.99 5.37 9.12
C TRP A 229 13.50 6.11 10.36
#